data_AF-A0A177VDL4-F1
#
_entry.id   AF-A0A177VDL4-F1
#
_cell.length_a   1.000
_cell.length_b   1.000
_cell.length_c   1.000
_cell.angle_alpha   90.00
_cell.angle_beta   90.00
_cell.angle_gamma   90.00
#
_symmetry.space_group_name_H-M   'P 1'
#
loop_
_entity.id
_entity.type
_entity.pdbx_description
1 polymer ?
#
loop_
_entity_poly.entity_id
_entity_poly.type
_entity_poly.pdbx_seq_one_letter_code
_entity_poly.pdbx_strand_id
1 'polypeptide(L)'
;MKSFTVLLLIAMLAVIGTVKAETLSQAMSHSCDVNAAKCTHTDATTKFVAHTACVCKHYTNAGNGNCVKGCQRYNPGFGEDQCSDECDGMQVSEASSDCISMPKGCPQP
;
A
#
# COMPACT_ATOMS: atom_id res chain seq x y z
N MET A 1 -8.15 -24.03 36.46
CA MET A 1 -8.04 -24.06 34.99
C MET A 1 -8.80 -22.87 34.40
N LYS A 2 -8.22 -21.67 34.37
CA LYS A 2 -8.88 -20.43 33.92
C LYS A 2 -8.00 -19.51 33.05
N SER A 3 -6.83 -20.00 32.62
CA SER A 3 -5.83 -19.21 31.89
C SER A 3 -5.61 -19.65 30.44
N PHE A 4 -6.10 -20.82 30.04
CA PHE A 4 -5.87 -21.35 28.68
C PHE A 4 -6.82 -20.74 27.63
N THR A 5 -8.02 -20.32 28.03
CA THR A 5 -9.02 -19.76 27.11
C THR A 5 -8.66 -18.36 26.62
N VAL A 6 -7.95 -17.57 27.45
CA VAL A 6 -7.54 -16.21 27.10
C VAL A 6 -6.42 -16.21 26.07
N LEU A 7 -5.44 -17.11 26.20
CA LEU A 7 -4.34 -17.26 25.24
C LEU A 7 -4.83 -17.71 23.86
N LEU A 8 -5.83 -18.60 23.80
CA LEU A 8 -6.42 -19.05 22.53
C LEU A 8 -7.18 -17.94 21.80
N LEU A 9 -7.88 -17.06 22.53
CA LEU A 9 -8.59 -15.92 21.94
C LEU A 9 -7.63 -14.88 21.35
N ILE A 10 -6.51 -14.61 22.03
CA ILE A 10 -5.46 -13.71 21.52
C ILE A 10 -4.80 -14.29 20.27
N ALA A 11 -4.53 -15.60 20.27
CA ALA A 11 -3.96 -16.28 19.10
C ALA A 11 -4.90 -16.24 17.88
N MET A 12 -6.21 -16.45 18.06
CA MET A 12 -7.17 -16.34 16.94
C MET A 12 -7.30 -14.90 16.42
N LEU A 13 -7.28 -13.89 17.29
CA LEU A 13 -7.30 -12.48 16.88
C LEU A 13 -6.04 -12.09 16.10
N ALA A 14 -4.88 -12.60 16.51
CA ALA A 14 -3.62 -12.38 15.80
C ALA A 14 -3.64 -13.01 14.40
N VAL A 15 -4.17 -14.24 14.26
CA VAL A 15 -4.27 -14.91 12.95
C VAL A 15 -5.23 -14.18 12.01
N ILE A 16 -6.38 -13.69 12.49
CA ILE A 16 -7.31 -12.91 11.65
C ILE A 16 -6.66 -11.58 11.21
N GLY A 17 -5.83 -10.98 12.06
CA GLY A 17 -5.08 -9.76 11.74
C GLY A 17 -4.04 -9.97 10.63
N THR A 18 -3.33 -11.10 10.62
CA THR A 18 -2.26 -11.36 9.65
C THR A 18 -2.78 -11.72 8.26
N VAL A 19 -3.82 -12.57 8.13
CA VAL A 19 -4.38 -12.90 6.81
C VAL A 19 -5.04 -11.72 6.13
N LYS A 20 -5.70 -10.83 6.89
CA LYS A 20 -6.41 -9.69 6.29
C LYS A 20 -5.45 -8.71 5.61
N ALA A 21 -4.20 -8.69 6.01
CA ALA A 21 -3.31 -7.64 5.59
C ALA A 21 -2.46 -7.99 4.37
N GLU A 22 -1.98 -9.24 4.27
CA GLU A 22 -1.43 -9.75 3.02
C GLU A 22 -2.45 -9.63 1.88
N THR A 23 -3.74 -9.83 2.18
CA THR A 23 -4.81 -9.64 1.19
C THR A 23 -5.02 -8.18 0.78
N LEU A 24 -4.82 -7.21 1.68
CA LEU A 24 -5.02 -5.79 1.38
C LEU A 24 -3.90 -5.24 0.50
N SER A 25 -2.64 -5.54 0.84
CA SER A 25 -1.48 -5.17 0.02
C SER A 25 -1.56 -5.78 -1.37
N GLN A 26 -1.82 -7.09 -1.47
CA GLN A 26 -1.94 -7.78 -2.76
C GLN A 26 -3.10 -7.26 -3.60
N ALA A 27 -4.28 -7.03 -3.00
CA ALA A 27 -5.43 -6.51 -3.72
C ALA A 27 -5.18 -5.10 -4.25
N MET A 28 -4.54 -4.24 -3.45
CA MET A 28 -4.13 -2.90 -3.86
C MET A 28 -3.11 -2.95 -5.00
N SER A 29 -2.02 -3.71 -4.83
CA SER A 29 -0.99 -3.88 -5.86
C SER A 29 -1.60 -4.39 -7.18
N HIS A 30 -2.47 -5.41 -7.10
CA HIS A 30 -3.15 -5.95 -8.27
C HIS A 30 -4.06 -4.92 -8.95
N SER A 31 -4.80 -4.13 -8.17
CA SER A 31 -5.60 -3.02 -8.71
C SER A 31 -4.72 -2.01 -9.47
N CYS A 32 -3.56 -1.68 -8.92
CA CYS A 32 -2.60 -0.77 -9.55
C CYS A 32 -1.97 -1.35 -10.81
N ASP A 33 -1.68 -2.66 -10.85
CA ASP A 33 -1.24 -3.34 -12.07
C ASP A 33 -2.28 -3.30 -13.17
N VAL A 34 -3.54 -3.60 -12.83
CA VAL A 34 -4.66 -3.52 -13.78
C VAL A 34 -4.87 -2.08 -14.27
N ASN A 35 -4.69 -1.08 -13.41
CA ASN A 35 -4.77 0.32 -13.80
C ASN A 35 -3.64 0.71 -14.76
N ALA A 36 -2.39 0.34 -14.44
CA ALA A 36 -1.22 0.60 -15.27
C ALA A 36 -1.29 -0.13 -16.62
N ALA A 37 -1.88 -1.32 -16.68
CA ALA A 37 -2.05 -2.07 -17.92
C ALA A 37 -2.98 -1.37 -18.94
N LYS A 38 -3.85 -0.47 -18.46
CA LYS A 38 -4.78 0.31 -19.30
C LYS A 38 -4.15 1.57 -19.90
N CYS A 39 -2.90 1.88 -19.57
CA CYS A 39 -2.19 2.99 -20.21
C CYS A 39 -2.09 2.78 -21.72
N THR A 40 -2.41 3.81 -22.51
CA THR A 40 -2.31 3.77 -23.97
C THR A 40 -0.89 4.11 -24.45
N HIS A 41 -0.36 3.34 -25.40
CA HIS A 41 0.94 3.59 -26.06
C HIS A 41 2.13 3.76 -25.11
N THR A 42 2.31 2.83 -24.17
CA THR A 42 3.33 2.95 -23.13
C THR A 42 4.35 1.81 -23.11
N ASP A 43 5.61 2.19 -22.95
CA ASP A 43 6.71 1.28 -22.62
C ASP A 43 6.62 0.76 -21.18
N ALA A 44 7.48 -0.20 -20.84
CA ALA A 44 7.51 -0.80 -19.51
C ALA A 44 7.77 0.23 -18.40
N THR A 45 8.57 1.26 -18.68
CA THR A 45 8.88 2.33 -17.73
C THR A 45 7.64 3.14 -17.37
N THR A 46 6.81 3.50 -18.35
CA THR A 46 5.61 4.29 -18.10
C THR A 46 4.58 3.48 -17.31
N LYS A 47 4.45 2.17 -17.58
CA LYS A 47 3.59 1.28 -16.78
C LYS A 47 4.08 1.18 -15.33
N PHE A 48 5.39 1.07 -15.13
CA PHE A 48 5.97 1.07 -13.79
C PHE A 48 5.66 2.38 -13.04
N VAL A 49 5.89 3.54 -13.65
CA VAL A 49 5.57 4.85 -13.05
C VAL A 49 4.07 4.97 -12.72
N ALA A 50 3.19 4.49 -13.61
CA ALA A 50 1.74 4.50 -13.37
C ALA A 50 1.33 3.60 -12.19
N HIS A 51 1.94 2.41 -12.07
CA HIS A 51 1.75 1.53 -10.92
C HIS A 51 2.19 2.22 -9.63
N THR A 52 3.41 2.77 -9.60
CA THR A 52 3.96 3.47 -8.43
C THR A 52 3.09 4.67 -8.02
N ALA A 53 2.57 5.44 -8.98
CA ALA A 53 1.67 6.56 -8.70
C ALA A 53 0.34 6.09 -8.06
N CYS A 54 -0.19 4.95 -8.51
CA CYS A 54 -1.39 4.34 -7.93
C CYS A 54 -1.15 3.87 -6.48
N VAL A 55 -0.06 3.15 -6.21
CA VAL A 55 0.28 2.70 -4.85
C VAL A 55 0.44 3.88 -3.92
N CYS A 56 1.17 4.91 -4.35
CA CYS A 56 1.33 6.13 -3.59
C CYS A 56 -0.03 6.77 -3.23
N LYS A 57 -0.96 6.84 -4.18
CA LYS A 57 -2.30 7.40 -3.93
C LYS A 57 -3.09 6.58 -2.91
N HIS A 58 -2.93 5.26 -2.90
CA HIS A 58 -3.51 4.44 -1.86
C HIS A 58 -2.93 4.74 -0.47
N TYR A 59 -1.61 4.87 -0.35
CA TYR A 59 -0.97 5.14 0.94
C TYR A 59 -1.29 6.55 1.44
N THR A 60 -1.29 7.54 0.56
CA THR A 60 -1.56 8.95 0.89
C THR A 60 -3.04 9.32 0.90
N ASN A 61 -3.94 8.37 0.64
CA ASN A 61 -5.38 8.65 0.57
C ASN A 61 -5.90 9.27 1.90
N ALA A 62 -6.89 10.16 1.78
CA ALA A 62 -7.47 10.84 2.92
C ALA A 62 -8.03 9.80 3.93
N GLY A 63 -7.49 9.81 5.14
CA GLY A 63 -7.83 8.85 6.20
C GLY A 63 -6.70 7.92 6.61
N ASN A 64 -5.59 7.88 5.88
CA ASN A 64 -4.38 7.14 6.27
C ASN A 64 -3.36 7.98 7.05
N GLY A 65 -3.53 9.30 7.10
CA GLY A 65 -2.65 10.21 7.83
C GLY A 65 -1.48 10.68 6.97
N ASN A 66 -0.48 9.82 6.79
CA ASN A 66 0.67 10.06 5.91
C ASN A 66 1.05 8.79 5.14
N CYS A 67 2.04 8.88 4.24
CA CYS A 67 2.46 7.74 3.43
C CYS A 67 2.87 6.54 4.30
N VAL A 68 3.69 6.75 5.33
CA VAL A 68 4.17 5.67 6.23
C VAL A 68 3.02 4.93 6.92
N LYS A 69 2.06 5.67 7.49
CA LYS A 69 0.87 5.07 8.12
C LYS A 69 -0.03 4.35 7.11
N GLY A 70 -0.15 4.90 5.90
CA GLY A 70 -0.81 4.22 4.78
C GLY A 70 -0.12 2.90 4.45
N CYS A 71 1.19 2.92 4.27
CA CYS A 71 1.99 1.72 4.03
C CYS A 71 1.78 0.67 5.13
N GLN A 72 1.87 1.03 6.41
CA GLN A 72 1.65 0.09 7.52
C GLN A 72 0.23 -0.49 7.54
N ARG A 73 -0.77 0.27 7.09
CA ARG A 73 -2.16 -0.20 7.01
C ARG A 73 -2.33 -1.29 5.95
N TYR A 74 -1.63 -1.16 4.82
CA TYR A 74 -1.65 -2.15 3.75
C TYR A 74 -0.64 -3.28 4.01
N ASN A 75 0.47 -3.00 4.70
CA ASN A 75 1.57 -3.91 5.03
C ASN A 75 1.88 -3.90 6.55
N PRO A 76 1.05 -4.49 7.44
CA PRO A 76 1.26 -4.42 8.89
C PRO A 76 2.42 -5.29 9.40
N GLY A 77 3.06 -6.06 8.51
CA GLY A 77 4.35 -6.69 8.81
C GLY A 77 5.53 -5.74 8.63
N PHE A 78 5.33 -4.57 8.04
CA PHE A 78 6.40 -3.61 7.79
C PHE A 78 6.59 -2.69 8.99
N GLY A 79 7.85 -2.54 9.40
CA GLY A 79 8.26 -1.54 10.37
C GLY A 79 8.16 -0.12 9.79
N GLU A 80 8.32 0.88 10.66
CA GLU A 80 8.35 2.29 10.26
C GLU A 80 9.44 2.55 9.21
N ASP A 81 10.66 2.08 9.46
CA ASP A 81 11.81 2.24 8.54
C ASP A 81 11.52 1.67 7.15
N GLN A 82 10.93 0.47 7.06
CA GLN A 82 10.61 -0.16 5.77
C GLN A 82 9.57 0.63 4.98
N CYS A 83 8.55 1.16 5.68
CA CYS A 83 7.55 2.00 5.06
C CYS A 83 8.09 3.39 4.71
N SER A 84 9.06 3.91 5.47
CA SER A 84 9.77 5.15 5.14
C SER A 84 10.56 4.97 3.85
N ASP A 85 11.34 3.89 3.73
CA ASP A 85 12.09 3.54 2.51
C ASP A 85 11.18 3.39 1.28
N GLU A 86 10.02 2.74 1.42
CA GLU A 86 9.04 2.66 0.31
C GLU A 86 8.50 4.04 -0.09
N CYS A 87 8.13 4.86 0.88
CA CYS A 87 7.60 6.21 0.64
C CYS A 87 8.64 7.12 -0.02
N ASP A 88 9.90 7.02 0.39
CA ASP A 88 11.04 7.71 -0.22
C ASP A 88 11.28 7.22 -1.66
N GLY A 89 11.21 5.91 -1.90
CA GLY A 89 11.29 5.32 -3.24
C GLY A 89 10.17 5.80 -4.19
N MET A 90 9.01 6.15 -3.64
CA MET A 90 7.88 6.77 -4.35
C MET A 90 7.98 8.31 -4.43
N GLN A 91 9.04 8.90 -3.90
CA GLN A 91 9.29 10.36 -3.83
C GLN A 91 8.18 11.14 -3.11
N VAL A 92 7.60 10.53 -2.07
CA VAL A 92 6.58 11.16 -1.23
C VAL A 92 7.25 11.71 0.01
N SER A 93 7.30 13.04 0.17
CA SER A 93 7.77 13.57 1.45
C SER A 93 6.78 13.20 2.55
N GLU A 94 7.26 12.86 3.75
CA GLU A 94 6.39 12.52 4.90
C GLU A 94 5.36 13.63 5.24
N ALA A 95 5.66 14.87 4.85
CA ALA A 95 4.84 16.05 5.05
C ALA A 95 3.88 16.37 3.89
N SER A 96 4.02 15.71 2.73
CA SER A 96 3.21 15.97 1.54
C SER A 96 2.44 14.73 1.11
N SER A 97 1.17 14.90 0.75
CA SER A 97 0.39 13.89 0.03
C SER A 97 0.66 13.88 -1.48
N ASP A 98 1.72 14.58 -1.91
CA ASP A 98 2.04 14.79 -3.32
C ASP A 98 2.79 13.58 -3.87
N CYS A 99 2.01 12.62 -4.34
CA CYS A 99 2.49 11.52 -5.15
C CYS A 99 3.09 11.98 -6.46
N ILE A 100 4.01 11.18 -7.00
CA ILE A 100 4.39 11.25 -8.41
C ILE A 100 3.13 11.30 -9.31
N SER A 101 3.18 12.17 -10.31
CA SER A 101 2.04 12.37 -11.20
C SER A 101 1.82 11.15 -12.08
N MET A 102 0.55 10.78 -12.27
CA MET A 102 0.16 9.74 -13.22
C MET A 102 0.62 10.12 -14.63
N PRO A 103 1.32 9.24 -15.37
CA PRO A 103 1.76 9.55 -16.73
C PRO A 103 0.61 9.87 -17.69
N LYS A 104 0.91 10.65 -18.73
CA LYS A 104 -0.06 10.94 -19.80
C LYS A 104 -0.46 9.64 -20.51
N GLY A 105 -1.75 9.49 -20.79
CA GLY A 105 -2.29 8.27 -21.42
C GLY A 105 -2.59 7.15 -20.42
N CYS A 106 -2.36 7.34 -19.13
CA CYS A 106 -2.75 6.42 -18.07
C CYS A 106 -4.02 6.89 -17.35
N PRO A 107 -4.94 5.96 -16.99
CA PRO A 107 -6.10 6.28 -16.16
C PRO A 107 -5.69 6.72 -14.75
N GLN A 108 -6.43 7.69 -14.21
CA GLN A 108 -6.30 8.05 -12.79
C GLN A 108 -6.78 6.88 -11.92
N PRO A 109 -6.07 6.57 -10.83
CA PRO A 109 -6.46 5.53 -9.89
C PRO A 109 -7.66 5.96 -9.03
#